data_AF-A0A819FML0-F1
#
_entry.id   AF-A0A819FML0-F1
#
_cell.length_a   1.000
_cell.length_b   1.000
_cell.length_c   1.000
_cell.angle_alpha   90.00
_cell.angle_beta   90.00
_cell.angle_gamma   90.00
#
_symmetry.space_group_name_H-M   'P 1'
#
loop_
_entity.id
_entity.type
_entity.pdbx_description
1 polymer ?
#
loop_
_entity_poly.entity_id
_entity_poly.type
_entity_poly.pdbx_seq_one_letter_code
_entity_poly.pdbx_strand_id
1 'polypeptide(L)'
;MIVDVRKLSSGACPARPVYHHGHFCVRTFHRLLSYPGYSLFIFFIIYLQMMDLRLYFKIQSRGTLDYSTSNTILNQTNPSPISHTIHIFDPLPIKKMMVEPIIHYVRSPLAEQFENTLHFTYYFPFISANAISYFHCFLSIVSMKFLSSESLFRRQIGVCIFQFRIFLDCLDGVVFRAHSHNKRYKSYYGDYGYYVDVVSDILGGTCLIVSVLLYFYKQRPFRPIKTRSNICSSSSASDGGTDETDLMILNLEDDQSSLRLNSSPSSPSSSPNEINNHLLETKQTIFITLVLFSVKYLLAAMFWDRNVHAYEDLLDSSVNTPQEKALQLSLLHSPLTILIFYLWRYLCALSIQDYLLFAIFIDRPWEFIQKTKTISWFLLVGTVLLTELHTDQLRSVFAALHSNS
;
A
#
# COMPACT_ATOMS: atom_id res chain seq x y z
N MET A 1 2.94 48.26 -30.11
CA MET A 1 2.60 47.00 -30.79
C MET A 1 2.33 45.96 -29.70
N ILE A 2 1.10 45.95 -29.18
CA ILE A 2 0.67 45.10 -28.06
C ILE A 2 -0.34 44.13 -28.67
N VAL A 3 0.03 42.85 -28.73
CA VAL A 3 -0.83 41.79 -29.27
C VAL A 3 -1.73 41.28 -28.15
N ASP A 4 -3.03 41.38 -28.38
CA ASP A 4 -4.11 40.99 -27.49
C ASP A 4 -4.28 39.46 -27.49
N VAL A 5 -4.07 38.82 -26.33
CA VAL A 5 -4.08 37.35 -26.13
C VAL A 5 -5.47 36.84 -25.70
N ARG A 6 -6.55 37.59 -25.96
CA ARG A 6 -7.91 37.22 -25.50
C ARG A 6 -8.81 36.48 -26.50
N LYS A 7 -8.28 35.90 -27.59
CA LYS A 7 -9.12 35.26 -28.63
C LYS A 7 -8.86 33.79 -28.98
N LEU A 8 -8.21 33.01 -28.11
CA LEU A 8 -8.04 31.55 -28.31
C LEU A 8 -8.38 30.77 -27.04
N SER A 9 -9.66 30.73 -26.64
CA SER A 9 -10.15 29.84 -25.58
C SER A 9 -11.66 29.55 -25.71
N SER A 10 -12.12 29.27 -26.93
CA SER A 10 -13.41 28.61 -27.16
C SER A 10 -13.16 27.24 -27.81
N GLY A 11 -12.37 26.41 -27.13
CA GLY A 11 -12.28 24.99 -27.41
C GLY A 11 -13.34 24.28 -26.59
N ALA A 12 -14.41 23.83 -27.25
CA ALA A 12 -15.41 22.96 -26.65
C ALA A 12 -14.71 21.76 -25.99
N CYS A 13 -14.94 21.55 -24.69
CA CYS A 13 -14.58 20.30 -24.03
C CYS A 13 -15.25 19.14 -24.78
N PRO A 14 -14.51 18.11 -25.22
CA PRO A 14 -15.15 16.90 -25.71
C PRO A 14 -15.98 16.31 -24.57
N ALA A 15 -17.27 16.09 -24.84
CA ALA A 15 -18.18 15.45 -23.91
C ALA A 15 -17.58 14.12 -23.44
N ARG A 16 -17.47 13.94 -22.11
CA ARG A 16 -17.01 12.68 -21.52
C ARG A 16 -17.97 11.56 -21.93
N PRO A 17 -17.47 10.36 -22.24
CA PRO A 17 -18.33 9.18 -22.31
C PRO A 17 -18.93 8.96 -20.92
N VAL A 18 -20.26 9.01 -20.85
CA VAL A 18 -21.02 8.60 -19.68
C VAL A 18 -20.80 7.09 -19.52
N TYR A 19 -19.99 6.70 -18.55
CA TYR A 19 -19.84 5.30 -18.19
C TYR A 19 -21.13 4.86 -17.48
N HIS A 20 -22.00 4.17 -18.20
CA HIS A 20 -23.11 3.44 -17.62
C HIS A 20 -22.58 2.36 -16.68
N HIS A 21 -22.61 2.63 -15.38
CA HIS A 21 -22.46 1.62 -14.33
C HIS A 21 -23.79 0.90 -14.14
N GLY A 22 -24.09 -0.02 -15.06
CA GLY A 22 -25.25 -0.89 -14.99
C GLY A 22 -24.92 -2.19 -15.71
N HIS A 23 -24.83 -3.27 -14.93
CA HIS A 23 -24.39 -4.61 -15.33
C HIS A 23 -22.90 -4.76 -15.64
N PHE A 24 -22.23 -5.57 -14.80
CA PHE A 24 -20.97 -6.22 -15.12
C PHE A 24 -21.22 -7.19 -16.30
N CYS A 25 -21.32 -6.63 -17.50
CA CYS A 25 -21.54 -7.39 -18.72
C CYS A 25 -20.29 -8.23 -18.97
N VAL A 26 -20.47 -9.52 -19.24
CA VAL A 26 -19.41 -10.47 -19.66
C VAL A 26 -18.55 -9.90 -20.81
N ARG A 27 -19.11 -8.98 -21.62
CA ARG A 27 -18.38 -8.23 -22.67
C ARG A 27 -17.34 -7.23 -22.16
N THR A 28 -17.52 -6.61 -20.99
CA THR A 28 -16.52 -5.69 -20.40
C THR A 28 -15.36 -6.48 -19.80
N PHE A 29 -15.63 -7.64 -19.21
CA PHE A 29 -14.61 -8.58 -18.74
C PHE A 29 -13.75 -9.11 -19.91
N HIS A 30 -14.38 -9.46 -21.03
CA HIS A 30 -13.67 -9.92 -22.24
C HIS A 30 -12.83 -8.82 -22.90
N ARG A 31 -13.27 -7.55 -22.86
CA ARG A 31 -12.46 -6.41 -23.34
C ARG A 31 -11.28 -6.10 -22.41
N LEU A 32 -11.43 -6.28 -21.09
CA LEU A 32 -10.33 -6.13 -20.13
C LEU A 32 -9.26 -7.24 -20.29
N LEU A 33 -9.68 -8.49 -20.54
CA LEU A 33 -8.79 -9.62 -20.86
C LEU A 33 -8.04 -9.46 -22.19
N SER A 34 -8.55 -8.64 -23.12
CA SER A 34 -7.93 -8.42 -24.43
C SER A 34 -6.81 -7.37 -24.41
N TYR A 35 -6.56 -6.71 -23.27
CA TYR A 35 -5.43 -5.80 -23.13
C TYR A 35 -4.17 -6.57 -22.74
N PRO A 36 -3.05 -6.41 -23.48
CA PRO A 36 -1.79 -7.08 -23.14
C PRO A 36 -1.31 -6.78 -21.72
N GLY A 37 -1.67 -5.60 -21.18
CA GLY A 37 -1.36 -5.23 -19.79
C GLY A 37 -2.03 -6.11 -18.73
N TYR A 38 -3.23 -6.63 -18.97
CA TYR A 38 -3.93 -7.48 -18.00
C TYR A 38 -3.29 -8.86 -17.91
N SER A 39 -2.85 -9.41 -19.04
CA SER A 39 -2.09 -10.66 -19.10
C SER A 39 -0.77 -10.54 -18.32
N LEU A 40 0.01 -9.48 -18.58
CA LEU A 40 1.24 -9.21 -17.84
C LEU A 40 1.00 -9.03 -16.33
N PHE A 41 -0.09 -8.38 -15.95
CA PHE A 41 -0.46 -8.24 -14.53
C PHE A 41 -0.78 -9.59 -13.87
N ILE A 42 -1.53 -10.47 -14.54
CA ILE A 42 -1.79 -11.82 -14.04
C ILE A 42 -0.48 -12.61 -13.90
N PHE A 43 0.39 -12.57 -14.91
CA PHE A 43 1.70 -13.22 -14.84
C PHE A 43 2.54 -12.67 -13.68
N PHE A 44 2.48 -11.36 -13.42
CA PHE A 44 3.16 -10.74 -12.30
C PHE A 44 2.60 -11.22 -10.94
N ILE A 45 1.28 -11.31 -10.78
CA ILE A 45 0.68 -11.86 -9.56
C ILE A 45 1.05 -13.33 -9.37
N ILE A 46 1.00 -14.15 -10.42
CA ILE A 46 1.43 -15.56 -10.38
C ILE A 46 2.90 -15.66 -9.98
N TYR A 47 3.76 -14.79 -10.53
CA TYR A 47 5.16 -14.72 -10.16
C TYR A 47 5.33 -14.43 -8.66
N LEU A 48 4.62 -13.43 -8.12
CA LEU A 48 4.68 -13.10 -6.69
C LEU A 48 4.22 -14.27 -5.80
N GLN A 49 3.14 -14.96 -6.18
CA GLN A 49 2.65 -16.14 -5.46
C GLN A 49 3.64 -17.31 -5.51
N MET A 50 4.26 -17.55 -6.66
CA MET A 50 5.29 -18.57 -6.81
C MET A 50 6.54 -18.27 -5.99
N MET A 51 6.93 -17.00 -5.91
CA MET A 51 8.06 -16.56 -5.07
C MET A 51 7.74 -16.69 -3.58
N ASP A 52 6.51 -16.37 -3.17
CA ASP A 52 6.02 -16.63 -1.82
C ASP A 52 6.03 -18.13 -1.49
N LEU A 53 5.62 -19.02 -2.41
CA LEU A 53 5.72 -20.46 -2.19
C LEU A 53 7.18 -20.92 -2.03
N ARG A 54 8.11 -20.35 -2.82
CA ARG A 54 9.55 -20.60 -2.66
C ARG A 54 10.08 -20.09 -1.32
N LEU A 55 9.61 -18.93 -0.85
CA LEU A 55 9.95 -18.41 0.47
C LEU A 55 9.51 -19.38 1.56
N TYR A 56 8.29 -19.93 1.49
CA TYR A 56 7.81 -20.94 2.43
C TYR A 56 8.75 -22.14 2.50
N PHE A 57 9.07 -22.74 1.36
CA PHE A 57 9.99 -23.88 1.31
C PHE A 57 11.39 -23.54 1.81
N LYS A 58 11.88 -22.33 1.50
CA LYS A 58 13.18 -21.86 2.00
C LYS A 58 13.18 -21.71 3.52
N ILE A 59 12.12 -21.15 4.10
CA ILE A 59 11.96 -21.07 5.57
C ILE A 59 11.97 -22.47 6.17
N GLN A 60 11.19 -23.40 5.63
CA GLN A 60 11.13 -24.80 6.11
C GLN A 60 12.46 -25.57 5.93
N SER A 61 13.25 -25.20 4.92
CA SER A 61 14.56 -25.82 4.66
C SER A 61 15.67 -25.30 5.57
N ARG A 62 15.42 -24.28 6.41
CA ARG A 62 16.45 -23.76 7.31
C ARG A 62 16.86 -24.83 8.32
N GLY A 63 18.15 -25.17 8.33
CA GLY A 63 18.72 -26.12 9.29
C GLY A 63 19.20 -25.46 10.58
N THR A 64 19.48 -26.28 11.60
CA THR A 64 20.13 -25.87 12.86
C THR A 64 21.57 -25.36 12.66
N LEU A 65 22.19 -25.60 11.50
CA LEU A 65 23.59 -25.26 11.21
C LEU A 65 23.78 -23.87 10.57
N ASP A 66 22.79 -23.32 9.87
CA ASP A 66 22.99 -22.14 8.99
C ASP A 66 23.15 -20.79 9.71
N TYR A 67 22.74 -20.70 10.99
CA TYR A 67 22.91 -19.47 11.76
C TYR A 67 24.38 -19.25 12.21
N SER A 68 25.16 -20.33 12.41
CA SER A 68 26.61 -20.18 12.68
C SER A 68 27.33 -19.75 11.42
N THR A 69 27.01 -20.33 10.27
CA THR A 69 27.65 -20.02 8.99
C THR A 69 27.32 -18.61 8.50
N SER A 70 26.12 -18.07 8.79
CA SER A 70 25.81 -16.67 8.47
C SER A 70 26.68 -15.68 9.25
N ASN A 71 27.02 -15.97 10.52
CA ASN A 71 27.95 -15.15 11.28
C ASN A 71 29.43 -15.36 10.87
N THR A 72 29.81 -16.57 10.44
CA THR A 72 31.18 -16.87 9.98
C THR A 72 31.48 -16.33 8.57
N ILE A 73 30.51 -16.35 7.65
CA ILE A 73 30.64 -15.76 6.30
C ILE A 73 30.66 -14.23 6.37
N LEU A 74 29.97 -13.63 7.35
CA LEU A 74 30.01 -12.18 7.60
C LEU A 74 31.34 -11.69 8.19
N ASN A 75 32.16 -12.57 8.77
CA ASN A 75 33.47 -12.26 9.35
C ASN A 75 34.66 -12.57 8.42
N GLN A 76 34.41 -13.01 7.18
CA GLN A 76 35.49 -13.31 6.25
C GLN A 76 35.99 -12.03 5.56
N THR A 77 37.03 -11.45 6.15
CA THR A 77 37.73 -10.21 5.75
C THR A 77 38.64 -10.35 4.51
N ASN A 78 38.35 -11.26 3.57
CA ASN A 78 39.16 -11.41 2.36
C ASN A 78 38.33 -11.13 1.11
N PRO A 79 38.66 -10.08 0.32
CA PRO A 79 37.96 -9.75 -0.91
C PRO A 79 38.49 -10.67 -2.02
N SER A 80 38.01 -11.90 -2.06
CA SER A 80 38.09 -12.69 -3.28
C SER A 80 37.05 -12.16 -4.26
N PRO A 81 37.33 -12.07 -5.58
CA PRO A 81 36.38 -11.62 -6.59
C PRO A 81 35.36 -12.74 -6.83
N ILE A 82 34.49 -12.96 -5.84
CA ILE A 82 33.40 -13.92 -5.93
C ILE A 82 32.32 -13.23 -6.73
N SER A 83 31.99 -13.84 -7.88
CA SER A 83 30.81 -13.51 -8.68
C SER A 83 29.61 -13.32 -7.73
N HIS A 84 29.22 -12.06 -7.53
CA HIS A 84 28.18 -11.64 -6.59
C HIS A 84 26.82 -12.07 -7.13
N THR A 85 26.50 -13.34 -6.96
CA THR A 85 25.15 -13.85 -7.25
C THR A 85 24.21 -13.26 -6.22
N ILE A 86 23.24 -12.45 -6.65
CA ILE A 86 22.23 -11.90 -5.77
C ILE A 86 21.33 -13.04 -5.31
N HIS A 87 21.41 -13.35 -4.03
CA HIS A 87 20.53 -14.33 -3.42
C HIS A 87 19.30 -13.60 -2.87
N ILE A 88 18.18 -13.65 -3.61
CA ILE A 88 16.90 -13.08 -3.19
C ILE A 88 16.51 -13.54 -1.77
N PHE A 89 16.82 -14.80 -1.47
CA PHE A 89 16.49 -15.43 -0.20
C PHE A 89 17.68 -15.59 0.76
N ASP A 90 18.85 -14.97 0.53
CA ASP A 90 19.97 -15.07 1.48
C ASP A 90 20.72 -13.73 1.63
N PRO A 91 21.01 -13.26 2.85
CA PRO A 91 20.47 -13.76 4.12
C PRO A 91 18.96 -13.50 4.21
N LEU A 92 18.24 -14.35 4.95
CA LEU A 92 16.77 -14.26 5.14
C LEU A 92 16.40 -13.92 6.60
N PRO A 93 16.72 -12.75 7.13
CA PRO A 93 16.27 -12.39 8.47
C PRO A 93 14.75 -12.31 8.56
N ILE A 94 14.21 -12.36 9.78
CA ILE A 94 12.77 -12.23 10.08
C ILE A 94 12.17 -11.03 9.34
N LYS A 95 12.83 -9.87 9.35
CA LYS A 95 12.38 -8.68 8.60
C LYS A 95 12.11 -9.01 7.14
N LYS A 96 13.02 -9.67 6.43
CA LYS A 96 12.80 -10.06 5.02
C LYS A 96 11.64 -11.05 4.85
N MET A 97 11.42 -11.94 5.81
CA MET A 97 10.28 -12.86 5.77
C MET A 97 8.95 -12.12 5.86
N MET A 98 8.89 -11.04 6.63
CA MET A 98 7.66 -10.26 6.88
C MET A 98 7.46 -9.06 5.94
N VAL A 99 8.49 -8.63 5.20
CA VAL A 99 8.41 -7.54 4.20
C VAL A 99 7.54 -7.95 3.03
N GLU A 100 6.79 -7.00 2.46
CA GLU A 100 5.88 -7.27 1.35
C GLU A 100 6.52 -7.90 0.10
N PRO A 101 5.73 -8.60 -0.75
CA PRO A 101 6.26 -9.31 -1.92
C PRO A 101 6.97 -8.41 -2.95
N ILE A 102 6.48 -7.20 -3.21
CA ILE A 102 7.06 -6.35 -4.27
C ILE A 102 8.43 -5.80 -3.85
N ILE A 103 8.56 -5.31 -2.61
CA ILE A 103 9.88 -4.92 -2.07
C ILE A 103 10.81 -6.12 -1.99
N HIS A 104 10.35 -7.26 -1.48
CA HIS A 104 11.22 -8.43 -1.28
C HIS A 104 11.72 -9.02 -2.60
N TYR A 105 10.85 -9.21 -3.60
CA TYR A 105 11.20 -9.97 -4.80
C TYR A 105 11.60 -9.11 -6.00
N VAL A 106 11.23 -7.82 -5.99
CA VAL A 106 11.44 -6.93 -7.14
C VAL A 106 12.34 -5.76 -6.76
N ARG A 107 11.92 -4.89 -5.83
CA ARG A 107 12.62 -3.61 -5.61
C ARG A 107 13.98 -3.78 -4.91
N SER A 108 14.04 -4.55 -3.82
CA SER A 108 15.31 -4.75 -3.10
C SER A 108 16.34 -5.47 -3.97
N PRO A 109 16.02 -6.58 -4.65
CA PRO A 109 16.96 -7.21 -5.58
C PRO A 109 17.38 -6.29 -6.72
N LEU A 110 16.46 -5.44 -7.24
CA LEU A 110 16.81 -4.44 -8.25
C LEU A 110 17.79 -3.39 -7.72
N ALA A 111 17.59 -2.91 -6.49
CA ALA A 111 18.48 -1.92 -5.86
C ALA A 111 19.88 -2.51 -5.59
N GLU A 112 19.94 -3.78 -5.16
CA GLU A 112 21.20 -4.51 -5.01
C GLU A 112 21.89 -4.77 -6.34
N GLN A 113 21.13 -5.14 -7.38
CA GLN A 113 21.67 -5.32 -8.73
C GLN A 113 22.19 -4.01 -9.30
N PHE A 114 21.51 -2.90 -9.01
CA PHE A 114 21.96 -1.57 -9.41
C PHE A 114 23.34 -1.25 -8.81
N GLU A 115 23.51 -1.43 -7.49
CA GLU A 115 24.81 -1.25 -6.84
C GLU A 115 25.87 -2.22 -7.38
N ASN A 116 25.55 -3.51 -7.53
CA ASN A 116 26.51 -4.51 -7.98
C ASN A 116 26.94 -4.34 -9.44
N THR A 117 26.04 -3.90 -10.32
CA THR A 117 26.31 -3.76 -11.76
C THR A 117 27.01 -2.45 -12.07
N LEU A 118 26.54 -1.36 -11.46
CA LEU A 118 27.04 -0.02 -11.75
C LEU A 118 28.15 0.39 -10.81
N HIS A 119 28.41 -0.36 -9.72
CA HIS A 119 29.30 0.04 -8.64
C HIS A 119 29.03 1.48 -8.20
N PHE A 120 27.74 1.80 -7.99
CA PHE A 120 27.26 3.16 -7.80
C PHE A 120 27.98 3.85 -6.64
N THR A 121 28.13 3.16 -5.51
CA THR A 121 28.83 3.67 -4.33
C THR A 121 30.32 3.94 -4.59
N TYR A 122 30.96 3.17 -5.48
CA TYR A 122 32.37 3.37 -5.86
C TYR A 122 32.56 4.59 -6.77
N TYR A 123 31.70 4.78 -7.77
CA TYR A 123 31.81 5.92 -8.70
C TYR A 123 31.27 7.22 -8.12
N PHE A 124 30.31 7.14 -7.20
CA PHE A 124 29.66 8.30 -6.59
C PHE A 124 29.74 8.27 -5.05
N PRO A 125 30.96 8.25 -4.45
CA PRO A 125 31.13 8.11 -3.00
C PRO A 125 30.63 9.33 -2.20
N PHE A 126 30.38 10.45 -2.89
CA PHE A 126 29.83 11.66 -2.29
C PHE A 126 28.30 11.61 -2.12
N ILE A 127 27.62 10.65 -2.77
CA ILE A 127 26.17 10.48 -2.64
C ILE A 127 25.89 9.58 -1.43
N SER A 128 25.53 10.19 -0.30
CA SER A 128 25.17 9.46 0.91
C SER A 128 23.75 8.88 0.84
N ALA A 129 23.46 7.90 1.70
CA ALA A 129 22.10 7.38 1.87
C ALA A 129 21.10 8.50 2.21
N ASN A 130 21.46 9.42 3.11
CA ASN A 130 20.62 10.57 3.46
C ASN A 130 20.32 11.48 2.26
N ALA A 131 21.28 11.66 1.34
CA ALA A 131 21.07 12.45 0.13
C ALA A 131 20.01 11.80 -0.78
N ILE A 132 20.04 10.46 -0.89
CA ILE A 132 19.01 9.69 -1.60
C ILE A 132 17.66 9.83 -0.88
N SER A 133 17.64 9.77 0.46
CA SER A 133 16.42 9.96 1.26
C SER A 133 15.77 11.33 1.05
N TYR A 134 16.57 12.41 1.02
CA TYR A 134 16.06 13.74 0.68
C TYR A 134 15.54 13.83 -0.76
N PHE A 135 16.22 13.19 -1.70
CA PHE A 135 15.81 13.21 -3.09
C PHE A 135 14.49 12.46 -3.32
N HIS A 136 14.32 11.30 -2.70
CA HIS A 136 13.08 10.54 -2.83
C HIS A 136 11.92 11.20 -2.08
N CYS A 137 12.18 11.93 -0.98
CA CYS A 137 11.21 12.85 -0.38
C CYS A 137 10.75 13.94 -1.36
N PHE A 138 11.68 14.58 -2.09
CA PHE A 138 11.35 15.58 -3.10
C PHE A 138 10.46 14.99 -4.22
N LEU A 139 10.75 13.76 -4.66
CA LEU A 139 9.92 13.07 -5.66
C LEU A 139 8.48 12.81 -5.17
N SER A 140 8.27 12.60 -3.87
CA SER A 140 6.92 12.51 -3.30
C SER A 140 6.11 13.79 -3.51
N ILE A 141 6.74 14.95 -3.35
CA ILE A 141 6.10 16.26 -3.59
C ILE A 141 5.78 16.44 -5.08
N VAL A 142 6.72 16.06 -5.96
CA VAL A 142 6.50 16.11 -7.42
C VAL A 142 5.34 15.18 -7.80
N SER A 143 5.35 13.94 -7.31
CA SER A 143 4.32 12.95 -7.61
C SER A 143 2.93 13.41 -7.14
N MET A 144 2.81 14.04 -5.96
CA MET A 144 1.55 14.58 -5.45
C MET A 144 0.85 15.51 -6.45
N LYS A 145 1.60 16.33 -7.20
CA LYS A 145 1.04 17.21 -8.25
C LYS A 145 0.44 16.43 -9.41
N PHE A 146 1.06 15.33 -9.82
CA PHE A 146 0.58 14.48 -10.90
C PHE A 146 -0.59 13.58 -10.47
N LEU A 147 -0.51 13.01 -9.27
CA LEU A 147 -1.54 12.16 -8.66
C LEU A 147 -2.84 12.92 -8.38
N SER A 148 -2.76 14.20 -8.02
CA SER A 148 -3.94 15.06 -7.78
C SER A 148 -4.56 15.67 -9.06
N SER A 149 -4.09 15.24 -10.24
CA SER A 149 -4.58 15.75 -11.52
C SER A 149 -5.84 15.01 -12.00
N GLU A 150 -6.63 15.70 -12.81
CA GLU A 150 -7.86 15.16 -13.39
C GLU A 150 -7.66 14.18 -14.54
N SER A 151 -6.52 14.26 -15.22
CA SER A 151 -6.19 13.37 -16.34
C SER A 151 -5.62 12.05 -15.82
N LEU A 152 -6.19 10.93 -16.27
CA LEU A 152 -5.71 9.60 -15.93
C LEU A 152 -4.24 9.40 -16.31
N PHE A 153 -3.85 9.83 -17.51
CA PHE A 153 -2.47 9.70 -17.99
C PHE A 153 -1.48 10.42 -17.06
N ARG A 154 -1.80 11.63 -16.60
CA ARG A 154 -0.98 12.36 -15.63
C ARG A 154 -0.94 11.66 -14.28
N ARG A 155 -2.04 11.07 -13.81
CA ARG A 155 -2.03 10.25 -12.58
C ARG A 155 -1.14 9.02 -12.73
N GLN A 156 -1.17 8.35 -13.88
CA GLN A 156 -0.31 7.21 -14.18
C GLN A 156 1.18 7.58 -14.17
N ILE A 157 1.54 8.74 -14.76
CA ILE A 157 2.90 9.30 -14.61
C ILE A 157 3.22 9.54 -13.13
N GLY A 158 2.28 10.11 -12.36
CA GLY A 158 2.44 10.30 -10.92
C GLY A 158 2.73 8.98 -10.19
N VAL A 159 2.02 7.92 -10.52
CA VAL A 159 2.26 6.57 -10.00
C VAL A 159 3.65 6.08 -10.38
N CYS A 160 4.09 6.25 -11.63
CA CYS A 160 5.46 5.89 -12.04
C CYS A 160 6.53 6.64 -11.24
N ILE A 161 6.37 7.95 -11.04
CA ILE A 161 7.28 8.76 -10.22
C ILE A 161 7.29 8.25 -8.77
N PHE A 162 6.12 7.93 -8.22
CA PHE A 162 6.01 7.41 -6.85
C PHE A 162 6.64 6.02 -6.72
N GLN A 163 6.49 5.15 -7.72
CA GLN A 163 7.15 3.85 -7.76
C GLN A 163 8.67 3.99 -7.83
N PHE A 164 9.18 4.96 -8.60
CA PHE A 164 10.61 5.28 -8.62
C PHE A 164 11.10 5.83 -7.27
N ARG A 165 10.28 6.62 -6.57
CA ARG A 165 10.54 7.02 -5.17
C ARG A 165 10.71 5.81 -4.27
N ILE A 166 9.81 4.82 -4.32
CA ILE A 166 9.89 3.61 -3.47
C ILE A 166 11.12 2.77 -3.85
N PHE A 167 11.55 2.78 -5.11
CA PHE A 167 12.81 2.16 -5.50
C PHE A 167 14.02 2.84 -4.86
N LEU A 168 14.06 4.18 -4.85
CA LEU A 168 15.14 4.94 -4.22
C LEU A 168 15.19 4.77 -2.69
N ASP A 169 14.04 4.59 -2.07
CA ASP A 169 13.84 4.21 -0.67
C ASP A 169 14.35 2.79 -0.33
N CYS A 170 14.47 1.92 -1.33
CA CYS A 170 15.22 0.66 -1.16
C CYS A 170 16.73 0.88 -1.37
N LEU A 171 17.09 1.81 -2.26
CA LEU A 171 18.47 2.08 -2.67
C LEU A 171 19.27 2.79 -1.58
N ASP A 172 18.69 3.71 -0.82
CA ASP A 172 19.38 4.38 0.29
C ASP A 172 19.88 3.39 1.34
N GLY A 173 19.09 2.36 1.67
CA GLY A 173 19.49 1.27 2.55
C GLY A 173 20.62 0.42 1.95
N VAL A 174 20.61 0.17 0.64
CA VAL A 174 21.71 -0.54 -0.05
C VAL A 174 23.00 0.28 0.00
N VAL A 175 22.92 1.58 -0.31
CA VAL A 175 24.05 2.52 -0.30
C VAL A 175 24.59 2.70 1.12
N PHE A 176 23.73 2.75 2.13
CA PHE A 176 24.15 2.77 3.54
C PHE A 176 24.95 1.51 3.91
N ARG A 177 24.47 0.32 3.52
CA ARG A 177 25.17 -0.95 3.77
C ARG A 177 26.51 -1.05 3.03
N ALA A 178 26.57 -0.52 1.81
CA ALA A 178 27.81 -0.46 1.05
C ALA A 178 28.85 0.44 1.72
N HIS A 179 28.46 1.66 2.13
CA HIS A 179 29.35 2.60 2.82
C HIS A 179 29.76 2.16 4.23
N SER A 180 28.85 1.54 5.00
CA SER A 180 29.13 1.07 6.36
C SER A 180 29.90 -0.26 6.40
N HIS A 181 30.21 -0.86 5.24
CA HIS A 181 30.75 -2.21 5.09
C HIS A 181 29.94 -3.28 5.85
N ASN A 182 28.69 -3.00 6.21
CA ASN A 182 27.84 -3.89 6.97
C ASN A 182 26.72 -4.44 6.10
N LYS A 183 26.79 -5.74 5.78
CA LYS A 183 25.81 -6.41 4.93
C LYS A 183 24.55 -6.90 5.66
N ARG A 184 24.42 -6.66 6.97
CA ARG A 184 23.24 -7.10 7.74
C ARG A 184 22.01 -6.24 7.40
N TYR A 185 20.88 -6.89 7.13
CA TYR A 185 19.57 -6.22 7.02
C TYR A 185 19.01 -6.01 8.42
N LYS A 186 19.63 -5.11 9.17
CA LYS A 186 19.16 -4.66 10.48
C LYS A 186 18.93 -3.16 10.40
N SER A 187 17.81 -2.69 10.93
CA SER A 187 17.58 -1.25 11.11
C SER A 187 18.48 -0.73 12.24
N TYR A 188 19.18 0.38 12.02
CA TYR A 188 20.03 1.02 13.03
C TYR A 188 19.24 2.08 13.80
N TYR A 189 18.38 1.65 14.72
CA TYR A 189 17.58 2.55 15.56
C TYR A 189 18.48 3.51 16.33
N GLY A 190 18.11 4.80 16.30
CA GLY A 190 18.81 5.86 17.03
C GLY A 190 19.93 6.55 16.25
N ASP A 191 20.31 6.05 15.05
CA ASP A 191 21.24 6.77 14.19
C ASP A 191 20.53 7.90 13.42
N TYR A 192 21.26 8.97 13.08
CA TYR A 192 20.72 10.11 12.35
C TYR A 192 20.12 9.69 11.00
N GLY A 193 20.78 8.78 10.29
CA GLY A 193 20.28 8.28 9.00
C GLY A 193 18.94 7.54 9.12
N TYR A 194 18.73 6.78 10.20
CA TYR A 194 17.46 6.11 10.46
C TYR A 194 16.31 7.11 10.65
N TYR A 195 16.53 8.21 11.38
CA TYR A 195 15.50 9.23 11.54
C TYR A 195 15.19 9.96 10.23
N VAL A 196 16.21 10.23 9.40
CA VAL A 196 16.01 10.86 8.08
C VAL A 196 15.15 9.97 7.17
N ASP A 197 15.44 8.67 7.14
CA ASP A 197 14.68 7.67 6.38
C ASP A 197 13.21 7.61 6.82
N VAL A 198 12.98 7.40 8.12
CA VAL A 198 11.62 7.36 8.72
C VAL A 198 10.81 8.61 8.42
N VAL A 199 11.42 9.80 8.55
CA VAL A 199 10.74 11.07 8.26
C VAL A 199 10.41 11.17 6.77
N SER A 200 11.33 10.75 5.89
CA SER A 200 11.09 10.74 4.45
C SER A 200 9.93 9.82 4.06
N ASP A 201 9.83 8.66 4.69
CA ASP A 201 8.72 7.72 4.52
C ASP A 201 7.36 8.27 4.98
N ILE A 202 7.32 8.89 6.17
CA ILE A 202 6.10 9.51 6.68
C ILE A 202 5.64 10.64 5.75
N LEU A 203 6.57 11.48 5.29
CA LEU A 203 6.26 12.55 4.33
C LEU A 203 5.80 12.00 2.99
N GLY A 204 6.42 10.93 2.49
CA GLY A 204 6.02 10.25 1.26
C GLY A 204 4.59 9.70 1.33
N GLY A 205 4.27 8.95 2.39
CA GLY A 205 2.92 8.45 2.65
C GLY A 205 1.90 9.58 2.81
N THR A 206 2.26 10.66 3.51
CA THR A 206 1.39 11.84 3.68
C THR A 206 1.12 12.52 2.33
N CYS A 207 2.13 12.73 1.50
CA CYS A 207 1.98 13.28 0.15
C CYS A 207 1.04 12.42 -0.71
N LEU A 208 1.12 11.09 -0.62
CA LEU A 208 0.21 10.19 -1.33
C LEU A 208 -1.24 10.39 -0.89
N ILE A 209 -1.52 10.35 0.43
CA ILE A 209 -2.88 10.55 0.96
C ILE A 209 -3.44 11.93 0.59
N VAL A 210 -2.64 12.98 0.77
CA VAL A 210 -3.04 14.36 0.42
C VAL A 210 -3.32 14.47 -1.08
N SER A 211 -2.54 13.81 -1.94
CA SER A 211 -2.79 13.81 -3.39
C SER A 211 -4.15 13.21 -3.75
N VAL A 212 -4.55 12.13 -3.07
CA VAL A 212 -5.84 11.46 -3.25
C VAL A 212 -6.99 12.32 -2.71
N LEU A 213 -6.79 12.99 -1.57
CA LEU A 213 -7.76 13.95 -1.03
C LEU A 213 -8.01 15.10 -2.00
N LEU A 214 -6.95 15.72 -2.51
CA LEU A 214 -7.02 16.81 -3.49
C LEU A 214 -7.68 16.35 -4.79
N TYR A 215 -7.41 15.12 -5.23
CA TYR A 215 -8.08 14.52 -6.39
C TYR A 215 -9.59 14.43 -6.17
N PHE A 216 -10.05 13.84 -5.06
CA PHE A 216 -11.49 13.67 -4.80
C PHE A 216 -12.22 14.98 -4.50
N TYR A 217 -11.52 15.99 -3.97
CA TYR A 217 -12.10 17.33 -3.81
C TYR A 217 -12.36 18.02 -5.14
N LYS A 218 -11.55 17.74 -6.18
CA LYS A 218 -11.78 18.19 -7.55
C LYS A 218 -12.83 17.31 -8.25
N GLN A 219 -12.71 15.99 -8.10
CA GLN A 219 -13.58 15.01 -8.74
C GLN A 219 -14.29 14.15 -7.68
N ARG A 220 -15.48 14.60 -7.29
CA ARG A 220 -16.28 13.89 -6.30
C ARG A 220 -16.79 12.56 -6.87
N PRO A 221 -16.59 11.43 -6.16
CA PRO A 221 -17.12 10.15 -6.58
C PRO A 221 -18.65 10.10 -6.45
N PHE A 222 -19.26 9.21 -7.22
CA PHE A 222 -20.71 8.98 -7.17
C PHE A 222 -21.08 8.00 -6.05
N ARG A 223 -22.18 8.30 -5.38
CA ARG A 223 -22.85 7.42 -4.42
C ARG A 223 -23.96 6.64 -5.13
N PRO A 224 -23.99 5.30 -5.04
CA PRO A 224 -25.13 4.54 -5.50
C PRO A 224 -26.32 4.83 -4.57
N ILE A 225 -27.43 5.31 -5.14
CA ILE A 225 -28.70 5.36 -4.41
C ILE A 225 -29.17 3.92 -4.26
N LYS A 226 -29.23 3.43 -3.01
CA LYS A 226 -30.03 2.23 -2.71
C LYS A 226 -31.49 2.66 -2.83
N THR A 227 -32.09 2.46 -3.99
CA THR A 227 -33.54 2.57 -4.14
C THR A 227 -34.13 1.50 -3.22
N ARG A 228 -34.63 1.93 -2.06
CA ARG A 228 -35.42 1.08 -1.18
C ARG A 228 -36.72 0.86 -1.96
N SER A 229 -36.78 -0.22 -2.72
CA SER A 229 -38.00 -0.61 -3.43
C SER A 229 -39.14 -0.66 -2.41
N ASN A 230 -40.17 0.14 -2.66
CA ASN A 230 -41.35 0.31 -1.84
C ASN A 230 -41.87 -1.03 -1.30
N ILE A 231 -41.73 -1.24 0.01
CA ILE A 231 -42.75 -1.96 0.77
C ILE A 231 -43.87 -0.94 0.93
N CYS A 232 -44.80 -0.94 -0.02
CA CYS A 232 -46.09 -0.27 0.16
C CYS A 232 -47.15 -1.03 -0.63
N SER A 233 -47.66 -2.09 0.00
CA SER A 233 -48.97 -2.66 -0.28
C SER A 233 -49.57 -3.11 1.04
N SER A 234 -50.00 -2.14 1.85
CA SER A 234 -51.26 -2.20 2.59
C SER A 234 -51.45 -0.90 3.34
N SER A 235 -52.37 -0.10 2.82
CA SER A 235 -52.98 1.04 3.47
C SER A 235 -53.67 0.56 4.76
N SER A 236 -53.34 1.16 5.90
CA SER A 236 -54.20 1.23 7.09
C SER A 236 -53.80 2.48 7.86
N ALA A 237 -54.81 3.28 8.20
CA ALA A 237 -54.75 4.65 8.69
C ALA A 237 -54.14 4.82 10.10
N SER A 238 -54.09 6.10 10.53
CA SER A 238 -53.80 6.66 11.88
C SER A 238 -52.30 6.76 12.21
N ASP A 239 -51.75 7.76 12.89
CA ASP A 239 -52.13 9.08 13.45
C ASP A 239 -50.77 9.70 13.93
N GLY A 240 -50.73 10.98 14.29
CA GLY A 240 -49.56 11.87 14.38
C GLY A 240 -48.25 11.42 15.08
N GLY A 241 -47.13 12.07 14.69
CA GLY A 241 -45.88 12.06 15.49
C GLY A 241 -44.57 12.44 14.76
N THR A 242 -44.14 13.71 14.91
CA THR A 242 -42.76 14.24 15.06
C THR A 242 -41.67 14.04 13.97
N ASP A 243 -41.53 15.02 13.06
CA ASP A 243 -40.52 16.11 13.00
C ASP A 243 -39.01 15.91 13.34
N GLU A 244 -38.33 14.85 12.88
CA GLU A 244 -36.84 14.91 12.78
C GLU A 244 -36.26 14.53 11.41
N THR A 245 -36.99 13.75 10.61
CA THR A 245 -36.51 13.29 9.29
C THR A 245 -36.60 14.34 8.19
N ASP A 246 -37.49 15.32 8.30
CA ASP A 246 -37.67 16.38 7.28
C ASP A 246 -36.60 17.49 7.39
N LEU A 247 -35.97 17.66 8.57
CA LEU A 247 -34.90 18.63 8.79
C LEU A 247 -33.55 18.22 8.18
N MET A 248 -33.31 16.92 7.98
CA MET A 248 -32.12 16.46 7.24
C MET A 248 -32.29 16.56 5.72
N ILE A 249 -33.53 16.65 5.23
CA ILE A 249 -33.83 16.78 3.81
C ILE A 249 -33.67 18.24 3.35
N LEU A 250 -33.99 19.22 4.19
CA LEU A 250 -33.83 20.64 3.85
C LEU A 250 -32.35 21.07 3.69
N ASN A 251 -31.43 20.50 4.48
CA ASN A 251 -29.99 20.76 4.29
C ASN A 251 -29.40 20.13 3.01
N LEU A 252 -30.12 19.21 2.36
CA LEU A 252 -29.73 18.64 1.06
C LEU A 252 -30.21 19.48 -0.13
N GLU A 253 -31.23 20.32 0.06
CA GLU A 253 -31.78 21.17 -1.01
C GLU A 253 -30.92 22.42 -1.29
N ASP A 254 -30.26 22.97 -0.27
CA ASP A 254 -29.35 24.12 -0.45
C ASP A 254 -28.11 23.77 -1.30
N ASP A 255 -27.63 22.53 -1.24
CA ASP A 255 -26.51 22.06 -2.08
C ASP A 255 -26.96 21.62 -3.49
N GLN A 256 -28.24 21.22 -3.68
CA GLN A 256 -28.78 20.81 -4.99
C GLN A 256 -29.27 21.98 -5.85
N SER A 257 -29.74 23.07 -5.23
CA SER A 257 -30.29 24.24 -5.92
C SER A 257 -29.24 24.99 -6.76
N SER A 258 -27.95 24.87 -6.42
CA SER A 258 -26.84 25.47 -7.17
C SER A 258 -26.42 24.70 -8.45
N LEU A 259 -26.98 23.51 -8.70
CA LEU A 259 -26.62 22.64 -9.84
C LEU A 259 -27.74 22.44 -10.88
N ARG A 260 -28.93 23.04 -10.68
CA ARG A 260 -30.01 23.05 -11.67
C ARG A 260 -30.06 24.39 -12.42
N LEU A 261 -29.14 24.59 -13.37
CA LEU A 261 -29.26 25.67 -14.35
C LEU A 261 -29.65 25.10 -15.72
N ASN A 262 -30.87 25.47 -16.13
CA ASN A 262 -31.44 25.50 -17.47
C ASN A 262 -31.79 24.19 -18.19
N SER A 263 -33.05 23.78 -18.04
CA SER A 263 -33.81 23.20 -19.15
C SER A 263 -35.27 23.64 -19.06
N SER A 264 -35.66 24.57 -19.95
CA SER A 264 -37.06 24.98 -20.15
C SER A 264 -37.88 23.85 -20.79
N PRO A 265 -39.22 23.81 -20.61
CA PRO A 265 -40.03 22.66 -20.97
C PRO A 265 -40.57 22.78 -22.40
N SER A 266 -40.39 21.72 -23.20
CA SER A 266 -41.26 21.49 -24.36
C SER A 266 -41.42 19.99 -24.65
N SER A 267 -42.68 19.56 -24.54
CA SER A 267 -43.33 18.41 -25.20
C SER A 267 -43.21 17.01 -24.54
N PRO A 268 -44.34 16.29 -24.38
CA PRO A 268 -44.40 14.98 -23.73
C PRO A 268 -44.47 13.84 -24.76
N SER A 269 -43.53 12.90 -24.74
CA SER A 269 -43.79 11.54 -25.20
C SER A 269 -42.71 10.53 -24.79
N SER A 270 -43.20 9.39 -24.31
CA SER A 270 -42.56 8.07 -24.26
C SER A 270 -41.46 7.77 -23.22
N SER A 271 -41.77 6.73 -22.42
CA SER A 271 -40.95 5.99 -21.45
C SER A 271 -40.68 6.68 -20.10
N PRO A 272 -40.95 6.02 -18.95
CA PRO A 272 -40.44 6.49 -17.67
C PRO A 272 -38.93 6.26 -17.68
N ASN A 273 -38.20 7.27 -18.13
CA ASN A 273 -36.75 7.32 -18.01
C ASN A 273 -36.39 7.03 -16.56
N GLU A 274 -35.63 5.95 -16.32
CA GLU A 274 -34.82 5.77 -15.12
C GLU A 274 -33.95 7.02 -14.97
N ILE A 275 -34.44 8.00 -14.20
CA ILE A 275 -33.61 9.09 -13.72
C ILE A 275 -32.67 8.44 -12.69
N ASN A 276 -31.56 7.91 -13.18
CA ASN A 276 -30.43 7.49 -12.38
C ASN A 276 -29.83 8.76 -11.73
N ASN A 277 -30.49 9.21 -10.66
CA ASN A 277 -30.02 10.28 -9.80
C ASN A 277 -28.76 9.78 -9.10
N HIS A 278 -27.60 9.94 -9.71
CA HIS A 278 -26.34 9.67 -9.03
C HIS A 278 -26.00 10.87 -8.13
N LEU A 279 -26.18 10.70 -6.83
CA LEU A 279 -25.78 11.73 -5.85
C LEU A 279 -24.25 11.74 -5.74
N LEU A 280 -23.63 12.92 -5.75
CA LEU A 280 -22.20 13.06 -5.49
C LEU A 280 -21.92 12.87 -3.99
N GLU A 281 -20.80 12.22 -3.67
CA GLU A 281 -20.34 12.12 -2.29
C GLU A 281 -20.00 13.51 -1.71
N THR A 282 -20.36 13.74 -0.44
CA THR A 282 -20.06 15.01 0.22
C THR A 282 -18.56 15.11 0.53
N LYS A 283 -18.03 16.34 0.53
CA LYS A 283 -16.60 16.57 0.87
C LYS A 283 -16.26 16.07 2.28
N GLN A 284 -17.20 16.18 3.22
CA GLN A 284 -17.06 15.66 4.57
C GLN A 284 -16.92 14.13 4.60
N THR A 285 -17.74 13.40 3.85
CA THR A 285 -17.64 11.93 3.76
C THR A 285 -16.31 11.50 3.15
N ILE A 286 -15.84 12.19 2.11
CA ILE A 286 -14.53 11.94 1.49
C ILE A 286 -13.41 12.16 2.51
N PHE A 287 -13.43 13.29 3.21
CA PHE A 287 -12.46 13.64 4.23
C PHE A 287 -12.39 12.59 5.35
N ILE A 288 -13.52 12.27 5.98
CA ILE A 288 -13.60 11.29 7.07
C ILE A 288 -13.10 9.92 6.60
N THR A 289 -13.51 9.50 5.40
CA THR A 289 -13.10 8.20 4.85
C THR A 289 -11.58 8.14 4.64
N LEU A 290 -10.97 9.21 4.13
CA LEU A 290 -9.52 9.29 3.94
C LEU A 290 -8.76 9.40 5.27
N VAL A 291 -9.29 10.12 6.26
CA VAL A 291 -8.70 10.16 7.61
C VAL A 291 -8.69 8.76 8.22
N LEU A 292 -9.81 8.03 8.16
CA LEU A 292 -9.88 6.65 8.66
C LEU A 292 -8.93 5.71 7.91
N PHE A 293 -8.82 5.87 6.59
CA PHE A 293 -7.85 5.13 5.80
C PHE A 293 -6.40 5.43 6.22
N SER A 294 -6.10 6.70 6.53
CA SER A 294 -4.77 7.15 6.95
C SER A 294 -4.41 6.65 8.35
N VAL A 295 -5.35 6.66 9.29
CA VAL A 295 -5.15 6.09 10.63
C VAL A 295 -4.85 4.60 10.53
N LYS A 296 -5.61 3.86 9.71
CA LYS A 296 -5.33 2.44 9.43
C LYS A 296 -3.94 2.23 8.85
N TYR A 297 -3.57 3.04 7.85
CA TYR A 297 -2.26 2.98 7.20
C TYR A 297 -1.12 3.17 8.21
N LEU A 298 -1.24 4.17 9.08
CA LEU A 298 -0.28 4.44 10.16
C LEU A 298 -0.21 3.28 11.17
N LEU A 299 -1.34 2.77 11.62
CA LEU A 299 -1.38 1.64 12.55
C LEU A 299 -0.75 0.38 11.94
N ALA A 300 -1.00 0.11 10.65
CA ALA A 300 -0.37 -1.00 9.95
C ALA A 300 1.16 -0.86 9.91
N ALA A 301 1.70 0.34 9.69
CA ALA A 301 3.14 0.59 9.75
C ALA A 301 3.71 0.38 11.16
N MET A 302 3.08 0.99 12.16
CA MET A 302 3.54 0.94 13.56
C MET A 302 3.54 -0.48 14.14
N PHE A 303 2.43 -1.21 13.96
CA PHE A 303 2.34 -2.58 14.47
C PHE A 303 3.22 -3.54 13.68
N TRP A 304 3.38 -3.34 12.37
CA TRP A 304 4.32 -4.15 11.59
C TRP A 304 5.75 -4.00 12.10
N ASP A 305 6.25 -2.77 12.28
CA ASP A 305 7.61 -2.50 12.77
C ASP A 305 7.84 -3.08 14.17
N ARG A 306 6.91 -2.80 15.11
CA ARG A 306 6.93 -3.40 16.46
C ARG A 306 7.00 -4.92 16.43
N ASN A 307 6.18 -5.56 15.60
CA ASN A 307 6.10 -7.02 15.53
C ASN A 307 7.34 -7.63 14.88
N VAL A 308 7.89 -6.98 13.84
CA VAL A 308 9.17 -7.38 13.25
C VAL A 308 10.26 -7.39 14.32
N HIS A 309 10.37 -6.37 15.16
CA HIS A 309 11.34 -6.38 16.27
C HIS A 309 11.08 -7.48 17.27
N ALA A 310 9.84 -7.67 17.69
CA ALA A 310 9.50 -8.72 18.63
C ALA A 310 9.94 -10.09 18.11
N TYR A 311 9.72 -10.39 16.82
CA TYR A 311 10.18 -11.64 16.22
C TYR A 311 11.68 -11.67 15.96
N GLU A 312 12.32 -10.57 15.58
CA GLU A 312 13.78 -10.49 15.43
C GLU A 312 14.48 -10.81 16.76
N ASP A 313 14.01 -10.23 17.87
CA ASP A 313 14.57 -10.46 19.20
C ASP A 313 14.34 -11.90 19.69
N LEU A 314 13.21 -12.51 19.33
CA LEU A 314 12.88 -13.87 19.77
C LEU A 314 13.49 -14.97 18.89
N LEU A 315 13.52 -14.78 17.57
CA LEU A 315 13.83 -15.84 16.60
C LEU A 315 15.14 -15.62 15.85
N ASP A 316 15.67 -14.39 15.81
CA ASP A 316 16.93 -14.03 15.13
C ASP A 316 17.98 -13.50 16.12
N SER A 317 17.78 -13.63 17.44
CA SER A 317 18.77 -13.24 18.45
C SER A 317 19.98 -14.18 18.49
N SER A 318 21.13 -13.63 18.91
CA SER A 318 22.36 -14.42 19.04
C SER A 318 22.24 -15.44 20.17
N VAL A 319 22.11 -16.71 19.79
CA VAL A 319 21.90 -17.81 20.72
C VAL A 319 23.18 -18.21 21.48
N ASN A 320 23.04 -18.46 22.78
CA ASN A 320 24.14 -18.94 23.63
C ASN A 320 24.16 -20.47 23.80
N THR A 321 23.01 -21.15 23.65
CA THR A 321 22.90 -22.61 23.88
C THR A 321 22.33 -23.38 22.67
N PRO A 322 22.80 -24.61 22.38
CA PRO A 322 22.25 -25.43 21.28
C PRO A 322 20.75 -25.73 21.42
N GLN A 323 20.23 -25.80 22.65
CA GLN A 323 18.82 -26.08 22.94
C GLN A 323 17.92 -24.90 22.56
N GLU A 324 18.31 -23.68 22.92
CA GLU A 324 17.59 -22.45 22.54
C GLU A 324 17.56 -22.29 21.00
N LYS A 325 18.63 -22.69 20.32
CA LYS A 325 18.70 -22.68 18.85
C LYS A 325 17.70 -23.64 18.21
N ALA A 326 17.60 -24.85 18.75
CA ALA A 326 16.65 -25.84 18.27
C ALA A 326 15.20 -25.38 18.51
N LEU A 327 14.94 -24.73 19.64
CA LEU A 327 13.65 -24.15 19.97
C LEU A 327 13.28 -23.01 19.02
N GLN A 328 14.17 -22.04 18.80
CA GLN A 328 13.96 -20.95 17.82
C GLN A 328 13.60 -21.49 16.45
N LEU A 329 14.32 -22.51 15.97
CA LEU A 329 14.05 -23.12 14.67
C LEU A 329 12.69 -23.83 14.63
N SER A 330 12.36 -24.58 15.69
CA SER A 330 11.06 -25.24 15.82
C SER A 330 9.91 -24.22 15.81
N LEU A 331 10.08 -23.09 16.49
CA LEU A 331 9.08 -22.00 16.55
C LEU A 331 8.99 -21.25 15.23
N LEU A 332 10.11 -21.04 14.53
CA LEU A 332 10.13 -20.44 13.19
C LEU A 332 9.36 -21.30 12.16
N HIS A 333 9.48 -22.62 12.25
CA HIS A 333 8.80 -23.57 11.37
C HIS A 333 7.32 -23.78 11.71
N SER A 334 6.86 -23.26 12.86
CA SER A 334 5.47 -23.39 13.29
C SER A 334 4.51 -22.82 12.23
N PRO A 335 3.44 -23.56 11.86
CA PRO A 335 2.44 -23.07 10.92
C PRO A 335 1.82 -21.72 11.32
N LEU A 336 1.69 -21.47 12.64
CA LEU A 336 1.12 -20.23 13.15
C LEU A 336 2.08 -19.04 12.93
N THR A 337 3.38 -19.21 13.20
CA THR A 337 4.41 -18.19 12.92
C THR A 337 4.40 -17.82 11.44
N ILE A 338 4.38 -18.83 10.58
CA ILE A 338 4.36 -18.65 9.13
C ILE A 338 3.08 -17.92 8.71
N LEU A 339 1.91 -18.37 9.17
CA LEU A 339 0.64 -17.69 8.87
C LEU A 339 0.69 -16.20 9.25
N ILE A 340 1.20 -15.87 10.43
CA ILE A 340 1.35 -14.49 10.89
C ILE A 340 2.30 -13.70 9.98
N PHE A 341 3.43 -14.28 9.57
CA PHE A 341 4.35 -13.62 8.64
C PHE A 341 3.65 -13.32 7.31
N TYR A 342 2.92 -14.28 6.74
CA TYR A 342 2.15 -14.05 5.51
C TYR A 342 1.07 -12.98 5.69
N LEU A 343 0.32 -12.98 6.79
CA LEU A 343 -0.67 -11.92 7.06
C LEU A 343 -0.01 -10.54 7.04
N TRP A 344 1.13 -10.39 7.71
CA TRP A 344 1.88 -9.13 7.71
C TRP A 344 2.44 -8.75 6.34
N ARG A 345 2.88 -9.71 5.52
CA ARG A 345 3.35 -9.45 4.15
C ARG A 345 2.28 -8.74 3.29
N TYR A 346 1.00 -9.06 3.47
CA TYR A 346 -0.10 -8.49 2.68
C TYR A 346 -0.84 -7.34 3.36
N LEU A 347 -0.72 -7.20 4.69
CA LEU A 347 -1.41 -6.17 5.48
C LEU A 347 -0.50 -5.03 5.94
N CYS A 348 0.82 -5.10 5.72
CA CYS A 348 1.73 -4.01 6.04
C CYS A 348 1.39 -2.74 5.23
N ALA A 349 1.82 -1.59 5.74
CA ALA A 349 1.55 -0.30 5.11
C ALA A 349 2.08 -0.24 3.67
N LEU A 350 3.26 -0.80 3.40
CA LEU A 350 3.89 -0.79 2.07
C LEU A 350 3.01 -1.51 1.02
N SER A 351 2.38 -2.63 1.39
CA SER A 351 1.42 -3.32 0.50
C SER A 351 0.16 -2.53 0.28
N ILE A 352 -0.38 -1.91 1.32
CA ILE A 352 -1.55 -1.03 1.20
C ILE A 352 -1.23 0.15 0.27
N GLN A 353 -0.02 0.70 0.35
CA GLN A 353 0.48 1.77 -0.52
C GLN A 353 0.51 1.31 -1.99
N ASP A 354 1.06 0.14 -2.27
CA ASP A 354 1.10 -0.40 -3.64
C ASP A 354 -0.28 -0.70 -4.20
N TYR A 355 -1.20 -1.22 -3.37
CA TYR A 355 -2.58 -1.44 -3.80
C TYR A 355 -3.30 -0.13 -4.11
N LEU A 356 -3.05 0.93 -3.34
CA LEU A 356 -3.60 2.26 -3.61
C LEU A 356 -3.02 2.84 -4.91
N LEU A 357 -1.71 2.75 -5.12
CA LEU A 357 -1.05 3.21 -6.34
C LEU A 357 -1.57 2.46 -7.57
N PHE A 358 -1.75 1.14 -7.46
CA PHE A 358 -2.37 0.34 -8.51
C PHE A 358 -3.82 0.77 -8.77
N ALA A 359 -4.61 1.01 -7.72
CA ALA A 359 -5.98 1.50 -7.84
C ALA A 359 -6.04 2.87 -8.52
N ILE A 360 -5.09 3.78 -8.25
CA ILE A 360 -4.97 5.06 -8.96
C ILE A 360 -4.62 4.84 -10.44
N PHE A 361 -3.70 3.92 -10.73
CA PHE A 361 -3.25 3.62 -12.09
C PHE A 361 -4.38 3.13 -13.01
N ILE A 362 -5.33 2.35 -12.47
CA ILE A 362 -6.49 1.82 -13.19
C ILE A 362 -7.74 2.70 -13.07
N ASP A 363 -7.62 3.88 -12.48
CA ASP A 363 -8.72 4.82 -12.24
C ASP A 363 -9.86 4.31 -11.34
N ARG A 364 -9.51 3.52 -10.32
CA ARG A 364 -10.44 2.99 -9.31
C ARG A 364 -10.03 3.26 -7.85
N PRO A 365 -9.45 4.42 -7.49
CA PRO A 365 -8.97 4.65 -6.12
C PRO A 365 -10.12 4.71 -5.11
N TRP A 366 -11.30 5.22 -5.49
CA TRP A 366 -12.44 5.33 -4.57
C TRP A 366 -13.02 3.96 -4.23
N GLU A 367 -13.20 3.10 -5.23
CA GLU A 367 -13.71 1.75 -5.02
C GLU A 367 -12.76 0.92 -4.14
N PHE A 368 -11.45 1.11 -4.28
CA PHE A 368 -10.46 0.49 -3.40
C PHE A 368 -10.60 0.98 -1.95
N ILE A 369 -10.66 2.30 -1.73
CA ILE A 369 -10.81 2.87 -0.38
C ILE A 369 -12.12 2.42 0.26
N GLN A 370 -13.24 2.41 -0.48
CA GLN A 370 -14.53 1.95 0.03
C GLN A 370 -14.55 0.46 0.37
N LYS A 371 -14.00 -0.40 -0.49
CA LYS A 371 -13.92 -1.85 -0.22
C LYS A 371 -13.03 -2.17 0.98
N THR A 372 -11.94 -1.41 1.15
CA THR A 372 -11.05 -1.61 2.30
C THR A 372 -11.63 -1.04 3.58
N LYS A 373 -12.60 -0.12 3.53
CA LYS A 373 -13.14 0.58 4.72
C LYS A 373 -13.54 -0.34 5.87
N THR A 374 -14.15 -1.50 5.61
CA THR A 374 -14.60 -2.40 6.70
C THR A 374 -13.72 -3.64 6.80
N ILE A 375 -13.54 -4.37 5.69
CA ILE A 375 -12.86 -5.67 5.69
C ILE A 375 -11.41 -5.55 6.19
N SER A 376 -10.70 -4.50 5.77
CA SER A 376 -9.29 -4.36 6.16
C SER A 376 -9.09 -4.00 7.63
N TRP A 377 -10.07 -3.38 8.31
CA TRP A 377 -10.00 -3.16 9.75
C TRP A 377 -10.07 -4.47 10.52
N PHE A 378 -11.02 -5.35 10.16
CA PHE A 378 -11.12 -6.67 10.78
C PHE A 378 -9.85 -7.49 10.57
N LEU A 379 -9.30 -7.46 9.36
CA LEU A 379 -8.05 -8.15 9.06
C LEU A 379 -6.86 -7.57 9.85
N LEU A 380 -6.73 -6.24 9.92
CA LEU A 380 -5.65 -5.59 10.67
C LEU A 380 -5.75 -5.90 12.16
N VAL A 381 -6.91 -5.65 12.79
CA VAL A 381 -7.12 -5.90 14.22
C VAL A 381 -6.93 -7.37 14.55
N GLY A 382 -7.49 -8.28 13.74
CA GLY A 382 -7.31 -9.72 13.92
C GLY A 382 -5.84 -10.13 13.83
N THR A 383 -5.09 -9.58 12.88
CA THR A 383 -3.66 -9.87 12.71
C THR A 383 -2.85 -9.32 13.89
N VAL A 384 -3.14 -8.12 14.38
CA VAL A 384 -2.48 -7.54 15.56
C VAL A 384 -2.73 -8.41 16.80
N LEU A 385 -3.99 -8.74 17.10
CA LEU A 385 -4.33 -9.58 18.25
C LEU A 385 -3.69 -10.96 18.17
N LEU A 386 -3.76 -11.61 17.00
CA LEU A 386 -3.13 -12.90 16.77
C LEU A 386 -1.61 -12.84 16.97
N THR A 387 -0.98 -11.76 16.50
CA THR A 387 0.47 -11.56 16.63
C THR A 387 0.88 -11.35 18.08
N GLU A 388 0.21 -10.47 18.81
CA GLU A 388 0.54 -10.18 20.22
C GLU A 388 0.38 -11.44 21.08
N LEU A 389 -0.75 -12.15 20.96
CA LEU A 389 -0.99 -13.41 21.67
C LEU A 389 0.10 -14.46 21.36
N HIS A 390 0.49 -14.57 20.09
CA HIS A 390 1.53 -15.51 19.69
C HIS A 390 2.90 -15.09 20.25
N THR A 391 3.28 -13.81 20.17
CA THR A 391 4.56 -13.34 20.72
C THR A 391 4.65 -13.51 22.24
N ASP A 392 3.55 -13.32 22.98
CA ASP A 392 3.51 -13.56 24.42
C ASP A 392 3.67 -15.05 24.75
N GLN A 393 3.04 -15.93 23.97
CA GLN A 393 3.27 -17.37 24.09
C GLN A 393 4.74 -17.72 23.83
N LEU A 394 5.36 -17.20 22.76
CA LEU A 394 6.77 -17.44 22.49
C LEU A 394 7.66 -16.98 23.66
N ARG A 395 7.45 -15.78 24.19
CA ARG A 395 8.16 -15.26 25.36
C ARG A 395 8.05 -16.20 26.56
N SER A 396 6.84 -16.70 26.84
CA SER A 396 6.62 -17.63 27.95
C SER A 396 7.40 -18.95 27.79
N VAL A 397 7.48 -19.47 26.56
CA VAL A 397 8.23 -20.69 26.25
C VAL A 397 9.74 -20.47 26.41
N PHE A 398 10.27 -19.34 25.95
CA PHE A 398 11.67 -18.99 26.19
C PHE A 398 11.97 -18.80 27.68
N ALA A 399 11.10 -18.12 28.44
CA ALA A 399 11.28 -17.94 29.88
C ALA A 399 11.32 -19.29 30.64
N ALA A 400 10.47 -20.24 30.27
CA ALA A 400 10.46 -21.57 30.85
C ALA A 400 11.72 -22.39 30.52
N LEU A 401 12.31 -22.19 29.34
CA LEU A 401 13.60 -22.82 28.99
C LEU A 401 14.71 -22.29 29.90
N HIS A 402 14.79 -20.96 30.05
CA HIS A 402 15.81 -20.30 30.88
C HIS A 402 15.68 -20.61 32.37
N SER A 403 14.49 -20.92 32.88
CA SER A 403 14.32 -21.34 34.28
C SER A 403 14.74 -22.78 34.55
N ASN A 404 14.84 -23.62 33.51
CA ASN A 404 15.18 -25.04 33.61
C ASN A 404 16.65 -25.35 33.29
N SER A 405 17.38 -24.38 32.74
CA SER A 405 18.84 -24.41 32.49
C SER A 405 19.60 -23.83 33.66
#